data_AF-A0AAN7R449-F1
#
_entry.id   AF-A0AAN7R449-F1
#
_cell.length_a   1.000
_cell.length_b   1.000
_cell.length_c   1.000
_cell.angle_alpha   90.00
_cell.angle_beta   90.00
_cell.angle_gamma   90.00
#
_symmetry.space_group_name_H-M   'P 1'
#
loop_
_entity.id
_entity.type
_entity.pdbx_description
1 polymer ?
#
loop_
_entity_poly.entity_id
_entity_poly.type
_entity_poly.pdbx_seq_one_letter_code
_entity_poly.pdbx_strand_id
1 'polypeptide(L)'
;MTRDKEEKRRPVLFINDHADILLEILKRLDGRSLCTAACVCRLWRALATADSVWEHLCLRRIVSPPPSSPGSSVRPVVSALGGYRRLYMLCVRHLLTRLDRDPGGRWRTSSAWDELQLSLSLFCVDYYERLGGRFGDTAATSSLMFLCKPVNV
;
A
#
# COMPACT_ATOMS: atom_id res chain seq x y z
N MET A 1 -42.50 -38.81 -33.75
CA MET A 1 -42.51 -37.35 -33.56
C MET A 1 -42.29 -37.04 -32.08
N THR A 2 -41.04 -37.12 -31.61
CA THR A 2 -40.67 -36.67 -30.25
C THR A 2 -39.32 -35.98 -30.38
N ARG A 3 -39.35 -34.64 -30.43
CA ARG A 3 -38.16 -33.79 -30.43
C ARG A 3 -37.76 -33.60 -28.97
N ASP A 4 -36.72 -34.30 -28.56
CA ASP A 4 -36.10 -34.11 -27.25
C ASP A 4 -35.62 -32.66 -27.12
N LYS A 5 -36.17 -31.97 -26.13
CA LYS A 5 -35.81 -30.60 -25.77
C LYS A 5 -34.47 -30.64 -25.04
N GLU A 6 -33.41 -30.41 -25.78
CA GLU A 6 -32.08 -30.13 -25.25
C GLU A 6 -32.11 -28.75 -24.57
N GLU A 7 -32.49 -28.72 -23.29
CA GLU A 7 -32.41 -27.52 -22.45
C GLU A 7 -30.93 -27.22 -22.23
N LYS A 8 -30.39 -26.38 -23.11
CA LYS A 8 -29.02 -25.87 -23.10
C LYS A 8 -28.80 -25.04 -21.83
N ARG A 9 -28.54 -25.72 -20.71
CA ARG A 9 -28.19 -25.09 -19.43
C ARG A 9 -27.02 -24.16 -19.68
N ARG A 10 -27.28 -22.85 -19.55
CA ARG A 10 -26.21 -21.85 -19.61
C ARG A 10 -25.20 -22.23 -18.53
N PRO A 11 -23.91 -22.39 -18.86
CA PRO A 11 -22.92 -22.71 -17.84
C PRO A 11 -22.97 -21.58 -16.81
N VAL A 12 -23.21 -21.96 -15.55
CA VAL A 12 -23.15 -21.02 -14.44
C VAL A 12 -21.69 -20.67 -14.28
N LEU A 13 -21.29 -19.51 -14.80
CA LEU A 13 -19.93 -19.00 -14.64
C LEU A 13 -19.78 -18.57 -13.19
N PHE A 14 -18.96 -19.28 -12.43
CA PHE A 14 -18.59 -18.85 -11.08
C PHE A 14 -17.38 -17.93 -11.19
N ILE A 15 -17.52 -16.71 -10.67
CA ILE A 15 -16.43 -15.72 -10.69
C ILE A 15 -15.17 -16.21 -9.97
N ASN A 16 -15.31 -17.18 -9.06
CA ASN A 16 -14.22 -17.80 -8.33
C ASN A 16 -13.34 -18.72 -9.20
N ASP A 17 -13.84 -19.15 -10.37
CA ASP A 17 -13.07 -19.98 -11.31
C ASP A 17 -12.07 -19.13 -12.13
N HIS A 18 -12.25 -17.80 -12.11
CA HIS A 18 -11.43 -16.83 -12.84
C HIS A 18 -10.68 -15.91 -11.88
N ALA A 19 -9.66 -16.46 -11.21
CA ALA A 19 -8.89 -15.76 -10.18
C ALA A 19 -8.15 -14.52 -10.70
N ASP A 20 -7.74 -14.52 -11.96
CA ASP A 20 -7.14 -13.39 -12.68
C ASP A 20 -8.12 -12.23 -12.83
N ILE A 21 -9.35 -12.50 -13.28
CA ILE A 21 -10.40 -11.48 -13.40
C ILE A 21 -10.77 -10.95 -12.02
N LEU A 22 -10.91 -11.83 -11.03
CA LEU A 22 -11.18 -11.46 -9.66
C LEU A 22 -10.08 -10.54 -9.09
N LEU A 23 -8.80 -10.84 -9.35
CA LEU A 23 -7.68 -9.99 -8.95
C LEU A 23 -7.76 -8.59 -9.57
N GLU A 24 -8.08 -8.50 -10.86
CA GLU A 24 -8.26 -7.22 -11.56
C GLU A 24 -9.44 -6.40 -11.03
N ILE A 25 -10.53 -7.07 -10.61
CA ILE A 25 -11.65 -6.41 -9.92
C ILE A 25 -11.18 -5.86 -8.57
N LEU A 26 -10.46 -6.67 -7.78
CA LEU A 26 -9.97 -6.27 -6.46
C LEU A 26 -9.00 -5.08 -6.55
N LYS A 27 -8.14 -5.00 -7.58
CA LYS A 27 -7.26 -3.84 -7.83
C LYS A 27 -8.00 -2.51 -7.99
N ARG A 28 -9.28 -2.53 -8.35
CA ARG A 28 -10.09 -1.32 -8.55
C ARG A 28 -10.71 -0.80 -7.25
N LEU A 29 -10.78 -1.64 -6.21
CA LEU A 29 -11.37 -1.32 -4.92
C LEU A 29 -10.48 -0.41 -4.07
N ASP A 30 -11.08 0.25 -3.09
CA ASP A 30 -10.37 0.98 -2.05
C ASP A 30 -9.98 0.06 -0.88
N GLY A 31 -9.13 0.55 0.02
CA GLY A 31 -8.58 -0.26 1.11
C GLY A 31 -9.63 -0.83 2.04
N ARG A 32 -10.74 -0.11 2.30
CA ARG A 32 -11.82 -0.62 3.17
C ARG A 32 -12.61 -1.74 2.49
N SER A 33 -12.91 -1.57 1.20
CA SER A 33 -13.59 -2.59 0.40
C SER A 33 -12.74 -3.85 0.25
N LEU A 34 -11.41 -3.73 0.11
CA LEU A 34 -10.50 -4.89 0.10
C LEU A 34 -10.53 -5.68 1.41
N CYS A 35 -10.55 -5.00 2.56
CA CYS A 35 -10.69 -5.67 3.85
C CYS A 35 -12.02 -6.43 3.96
N THR A 36 -13.10 -5.85 3.43
CA THR A 36 -14.43 -6.49 3.42
C THR A 36 -14.46 -7.69 2.47
N ALA A 37 -13.88 -7.55 1.28
CA ALA A 37 -13.73 -8.61 0.28
C ALA A 37 -12.94 -9.81 0.85
N ALA A 38 -11.91 -9.56 1.67
CA ALA A 38 -11.12 -10.61 2.32
C ALA A 38 -11.90 -11.48 3.33
N CYS A 39 -13.13 -11.09 3.67
CA CYS A 39 -14.02 -11.86 4.55
C CYS A 39 -14.99 -12.79 3.82
N VAL A 40 -15.06 -12.73 2.48
CA VAL A 40 -16.03 -13.51 1.70
C VAL A 40 -15.69 -15.01 1.71
N CYS A 41 -14.48 -15.37 1.30
CA CYS A 41 -13.99 -16.75 1.31
C CYS A 41 -12.45 -16.82 1.29
N ARG A 42 -11.87 -18.03 1.33
CA ARG A 42 -10.41 -18.22 1.34
C ARG A 42 -9.73 -17.69 0.08
N LEU A 43 -10.34 -17.87 -1.09
CA LEU A 43 -9.82 -17.36 -2.36
C LEU A 43 -9.76 -15.83 -2.35
N TRP A 44 -10.87 -15.18 -1.99
CA TRP A 44 -10.96 -13.73 -1.91
C TRP A 44 -10.00 -13.16 -0.87
N ARG A 45 -9.82 -13.83 0.27
CA ARG A 45 -8.81 -13.46 1.26
C ARG A 45 -7.39 -13.52 0.67
N ALA A 46 -7.04 -14.61 -0.01
CA ALA A 46 -5.72 -14.75 -0.62
C ALA A 46 -5.45 -13.63 -1.63
N LEU A 47 -6.40 -13.37 -2.53
CA LEU A 47 -6.25 -12.33 -3.56
C LEU A 47 -6.29 -10.91 -2.99
N ALA A 48 -7.21 -10.61 -2.06
CA ALA A 48 -7.32 -9.28 -1.44
C ALA A 48 -6.14 -8.94 -0.51
N THR A 49 -5.37 -9.94 -0.08
CA THR A 49 -4.14 -9.73 0.72
C THR A 49 -2.87 -9.78 -0.12
N ALA A 50 -2.98 -10.10 -1.42
CA ALA A 50 -1.83 -10.17 -2.32
C ALA A 50 -1.20 -8.79 -2.51
N ASP A 51 0.12 -8.72 -2.41
CA ASP A 51 0.85 -7.45 -2.39
C ASP A 51 0.69 -6.65 -3.69
N SER A 52 0.46 -7.33 -4.83
CA SER A 52 0.19 -6.70 -6.13
C SER A 52 -1.09 -5.85 -6.15
N VAL A 53 -2.11 -6.20 -5.36
CA VAL A 53 -3.35 -5.42 -5.23
C VAL A 53 -3.07 -4.14 -4.44
N TRP A 54 -2.33 -4.27 -3.34
CA TRP A 54 -1.96 -3.14 -2.49
C TRP A 54 -0.95 -2.22 -3.18
N GLU A 55 -0.01 -2.77 -3.94
CA GLU A 55 0.87 -2.02 -4.83
C GLU A 55 0.03 -1.16 -5.76
N HIS A 56 -0.83 -1.77 -6.58
CA HIS A 56 -1.67 -1.05 -7.53
C HIS A 56 -2.51 0.06 -6.87
N LEU A 57 -3.04 -0.20 -5.67
CA LEU A 57 -3.79 0.79 -4.90
C LEU A 57 -2.91 1.98 -4.47
N CYS A 58 -1.71 1.72 -3.95
CA CYS A 58 -0.74 2.76 -3.56
C CYS A 58 -0.26 3.55 -4.78
N LEU A 59 0.12 2.86 -5.87
CA LEU A 59 0.48 3.42 -7.17
C LEU A 59 -0.63 4.34 -7.72
N ARG A 60 -1.87 3.87 -7.74
CA ARG A 60 -2.99 4.62 -8.29
C ARG A 60 -3.37 5.87 -7.48
N ARG A 61 -3.31 5.81 -6.15
CA ARG A 61 -3.83 6.87 -5.27
C ARG A 61 -2.81 7.91 -4.84
N ILE A 62 -1.56 7.51 -4.66
CA ILE A 62 -0.50 8.40 -4.17
C ILE A 62 0.62 8.49 -5.20
N VAL A 63 0.91 7.34 -5.82
CA VAL A 63 2.18 7.10 -6.49
C VAL A 63 2.05 7.27 -8.01
N SER A 64 1.80 8.49 -8.46
CA SER A 64 2.17 8.88 -9.83
C SER A 64 3.56 9.48 -9.75
N PRO A 65 4.66 8.74 -9.99
CA PRO A 65 6.00 9.29 -9.84
C PRO A 65 6.12 10.54 -10.72
N PRO A 66 6.69 11.66 -10.23
CA PRO A 66 7.07 12.74 -11.13
C PRO A 66 8.04 12.15 -12.18
N PRO A 67 7.86 12.45 -13.47
CA PRO A 67 8.63 11.84 -14.58
C PRO A 67 10.13 12.18 -14.59
N SER A 68 10.66 12.82 -13.54
CA SER A 68 11.96 13.49 -13.55
C SER A 68 13.01 12.93 -12.58
N SER A 69 12.77 11.83 -11.86
CA SER A 69 13.83 11.21 -11.03
C SER A 69 14.10 9.74 -11.37
N PRO A 70 15.19 9.44 -12.12
CA PRO A 70 15.65 8.08 -12.36
C PRO A 70 16.34 7.60 -11.08
N GLY A 71 15.58 7.05 -10.12
CA GLY A 71 16.17 6.50 -8.89
C GLY A 71 15.22 6.20 -7.73
N SER A 72 13.97 6.66 -7.75
CA SER A 72 13.03 6.53 -6.63
C SER A 72 12.26 5.19 -6.61
N SER A 73 12.95 4.06 -6.80
CA SER A 73 12.30 2.76 -6.60
C SER A 73 12.06 2.54 -5.11
N VAL A 74 10.82 2.78 -4.65
CA VAL A 74 10.39 2.53 -3.26
C VAL A 74 10.28 1.04 -2.93
N ARG A 75 10.38 0.16 -3.94
CA ARG A 75 10.22 -1.30 -3.81
C ARG A 75 11.14 -1.96 -2.77
N PRO A 76 12.44 -1.64 -2.66
CA PRO A 76 13.30 -2.22 -1.64
C PRO A 76 12.86 -1.82 -0.22
N VAL A 77 12.46 -0.57 -0.03
CA VAL A 77 12.00 -0.07 1.28
C VAL A 77 10.65 -0.70 1.63
N VAL A 78 9.73 -0.77 0.68
CA VAL A 78 8.45 -1.47 0.84
C VAL A 78 8.67 -2.93 1.22
N SER A 79 9.60 -3.61 0.55
CA SER A 79 9.97 -5.00 0.87
C SER A 79 10.49 -5.12 2.30
N ALA A 80 11.39 -4.22 2.73
CA ALA A 80 11.91 -4.19 4.11
C ALA A 80 10.82 -3.89 5.16
N LEU A 81 9.79 -3.12 4.80
CA LEU A 81 8.62 -2.88 5.65
C LEU A 81 7.68 -4.09 5.76
N GLY A 82 7.85 -5.12 4.92
CA GLY A 82 6.99 -6.30 4.86
C GLY A 82 5.83 -6.18 3.85
N GLY A 83 5.98 -5.34 2.82
CA GLY A 83 5.07 -5.26 1.67
C GLY A 83 4.20 -4.00 1.62
N TYR A 84 3.57 -3.78 0.47
CA TYR A 84 2.68 -2.64 0.19
C TYR A 84 1.46 -2.61 1.09
N ARG A 85 0.93 -3.77 1.51
CA ARG A 85 -0.18 -3.80 2.48
C ARG A 85 0.20 -3.12 3.80
N ARG A 86 1.42 -3.34 4.28
CA ARG A 86 1.91 -2.76 5.54
C ARG A 86 2.20 -1.27 5.39
N LEU A 87 2.83 -0.88 4.29
CA LEU A 87 2.98 0.53 3.91
C LEU A 87 1.62 1.24 3.83
N TYR A 88 0.59 0.58 3.28
CA TYR A 88 -0.73 1.15 3.19
C TYR A 88 -1.31 1.49 4.56
N MET A 89 -1.25 0.54 5.49
CA MET A 89 -1.81 0.70 6.83
C MET A 89 -1.07 1.73 7.67
N LEU A 90 0.27 1.80 7.55
CA LEU A 90 1.13 2.65 8.37
C LEU A 90 1.22 4.09 7.87
N CYS A 91 1.33 4.31 6.56
CA CYS A 91 1.57 5.64 6.01
C CYS A 91 0.39 6.11 5.16
N VAL A 92 0.06 5.36 4.10
CA VAL A 92 -0.90 5.79 3.06
C VAL A 92 -2.27 6.09 3.62
N ARG A 93 -2.81 5.23 4.49
CA ARG A 93 -4.13 5.42 5.08
C ARG A 93 -4.20 6.75 5.83
N HIS A 94 -3.16 7.09 6.58
CA HIS A 94 -3.07 8.34 7.32
C HIS A 94 -2.99 9.54 6.37
N LEU A 95 -2.22 9.43 5.29
CA LEU A 95 -2.15 10.46 4.25
C LEU A 95 -3.49 10.68 3.56
N LEU A 96 -4.19 9.60 3.19
CA LEU A 96 -5.52 9.68 2.57
C LEU A 96 -6.54 10.33 3.50
N THR A 97 -6.50 10.05 4.80
CA THR A 97 -7.39 10.71 5.77
C THR A 97 -7.08 12.20 5.98
N ARG A 98 -5.82 12.61 5.78
CA ARG A 98 -5.44 14.04 5.80
C ARG A 98 -5.89 14.74 4.53
N LEU A 99 -5.72 14.07 3.39
CA LEU A 99 -6.12 14.58 2.08
C LEU A 99 -7.64 14.81 1.99
N ASP A 100 -8.44 13.87 2.49
CA ASP A 100 -9.91 13.96 2.52
C ASP A 100 -10.42 15.10 3.44
N ARG A 101 -9.59 15.53 4.39
CA ARG A 101 -9.88 16.64 5.32
C ARG A 101 -9.47 18.01 4.81
N ASP A 102 -8.76 18.11 3.69
CA ASP A 102 -8.40 19.39 3.08
C ASP A 102 -9.14 19.61 1.75
N PRO A 103 -10.40 20.11 1.81
CA PRO A 103 -11.17 20.42 0.61
C PRO A 103 -10.61 21.62 -0.20
N GLY A 104 -9.56 22.29 0.29
CA GLY A 104 -8.93 23.45 -0.35
C GLY A 104 -8.05 23.14 -1.57
N GLY A 105 -7.94 21.86 -1.98
CA GLY A 105 -7.28 21.47 -3.23
C GLY A 105 -5.76 21.77 -3.29
N ARG A 106 -5.13 22.03 -2.13
CA ARG A 106 -3.72 22.42 -2.06
C ARG A 106 -2.75 21.28 -2.38
N TRP A 107 -3.22 20.04 -2.26
CA TRP A 107 -2.45 18.83 -2.45
C TRP A 107 -2.50 18.39 -3.91
N ARG A 108 -1.51 18.83 -4.70
CA ARG A 108 -1.20 18.17 -5.97
C ARG A 108 -0.66 16.77 -5.69
N THR A 109 -0.91 15.82 -6.60
CA THR A 109 -0.36 14.45 -6.54
C THR A 109 1.17 14.43 -6.35
N SER A 110 1.88 15.43 -6.88
CA SER A 110 3.32 15.64 -6.62
C SER A 110 3.64 15.84 -5.14
N SER A 111 2.78 16.52 -4.37
CA SER A 111 2.97 16.79 -2.94
C SER A 111 2.65 15.58 -2.07
N ALA A 112 1.77 14.68 -2.51
CA ALA A 112 1.44 13.46 -1.77
C ALA A 112 2.64 12.51 -1.65
N TRP A 113 3.54 12.54 -2.65
CA TRP A 113 4.80 11.81 -2.63
C TRP A 113 5.81 12.37 -1.65
N ASP A 114 6.00 13.68 -1.66
CA ASP A 114 6.93 14.34 -0.75
C ASP A 114 6.50 14.08 0.71
N GLU A 115 5.19 14.15 0.97
CA GLU A 115 4.62 13.82 2.28
C GLU A 115 4.77 12.32 2.62
N LEU A 116 4.60 11.42 1.64
CA LEU A 116 4.86 9.98 1.84
C LEU A 116 6.34 9.73 2.16
N GLN A 117 7.25 10.33 1.42
CA GLN A 117 8.70 10.22 1.63
C GLN A 117 9.10 10.79 3.00
N LEU A 118 8.52 11.93 3.40
CA LEU A 118 8.72 12.51 4.72
C LEU A 118 8.19 11.57 5.82
N SER A 119 6.96 11.07 5.67
CA SER A 119 6.34 10.15 6.64
C SER A 119 7.14 8.85 6.78
N LEU A 120 7.69 8.35 5.67
CA LEU A 120 8.54 7.17 5.64
C LEU A 120 9.89 7.43 6.32
N SER A 121 10.50 8.59 6.06
CA SER A 121 11.74 9.02 6.72
C SER A 121 11.54 9.12 8.24
N LEU A 122 10.47 9.78 8.68
CA LEU A 122 10.13 9.91 10.11
C LEU A 122 9.82 8.56 10.75
N PHE A 123 9.09 7.68 10.04
CA PHE A 123 8.82 6.32 10.49
C PHE A 123 10.11 5.50 10.65
N CYS A 124 11.04 5.60 9.68
CA CYS A 124 12.33 4.93 9.77
C CYS A 124 13.11 5.42 10.99
N VAL A 125 13.14 6.73 11.26
CA VAL A 125 13.80 7.31 12.45
C VAL A 125 13.18 6.77 13.74
N ASP A 126 11.85 6.86 13.91
CA ASP A 126 11.15 6.33 15.10
C ASP A 126 11.34 4.81 15.26
N TYR A 127 11.38 4.06 14.16
CA TYR A 127 11.68 2.63 14.19
C TYR A 127 13.09 2.35 14.71
N TYR A 128 14.10 3.09 14.24
CA TYR A 128 15.48 2.94 14.72
C TYR A 128 15.62 3.35 16.20
N GLU A 129 14.96 4.42 16.63
CA GLU A 129 14.95 4.84 18.03
C GLU A 129 14.33 3.75 18.93
N ARG A 130 13.22 3.14 18.50
CA ARG A 130 12.57 2.03 19.23
C ARG A 130 13.38 0.74 19.19
N LEU A 131 14.08 0.46 18.09
CA LEU A 131 14.98 -0.68 17.99
C LEU A 131 16.15 -0.50 18.96
N GLY A 132 16.72 0.70 19.03
CA GLY A 132 17.78 1.07 19.97
C GLY A 132 17.36 0.97 21.44
N GLY A 133 16.11 1.29 21.75
CA GLY A 133 15.55 1.14 23.10
C GLY A 133 15.32 -0.31 23.55
N ARG A 134 15.21 -1.27 22.61
CA ARG A 134 15.06 -2.71 22.91
C ARG A 134 16.38 -3.44 23.13
N PHE A 135 17.50 -2.89 22.66
CA PHE A 135 18.80 -3.55 22.71
C PHE A 135 19.70 -3.17 23.89
N GLY A 136 19.21 -2.36 24.85
CA GLY A 136 19.90 -2.09 26.11
C GLY A 136 21.24 -1.35 25.91
N ASP A 137 21.27 -0.09 26.32
CA ASP A 137 22.48 0.69 26.59
C ASP A 137 23.43 1.05 25.41
N THR A 138 23.55 2.37 25.22
CA THR A 138 24.72 3.14 24.75
C THR A 138 25.17 3.09 23.28
N ALA A 139 24.79 2.11 22.45
CA ALA A 139 25.31 2.02 21.07
C ALA A 139 24.37 2.54 19.96
N ALA A 140 23.04 2.54 20.15
CA ALA A 140 22.09 2.89 19.09
C ALA A 140 21.67 4.37 19.08
N THR A 141 21.76 5.06 20.22
CA THR A 141 21.52 6.51 20.31
C THR A 141 22.65 7.35 19.72
N SER A 142 23.82 6.76 19.46
CA SER A 142 25.01 7.49 19.01
C SER A 142 25.12 7.65 17.49
N SER A 143 24.44 6.82 16.69
CA SER A 143 24.62 6.81 15.23
C SER A 143 23.94 7.97 14.49
N LEU A 144 22.88 8.57 15.05
CA LEU A 144 22.18 9.73 14.47
C LEU A 144 22.53 11.07 15.14
N MET A 145 23.34 11.06 16.20
CA MET A 145 23.83 12.29 16.86
C MET A 145 24.65 13.18 15.90
N PHE A 146 25.15 12.63 14.79
CA PHE A 146 25.80 13.42 13.74
C PHE A 146 24.82 14.42 13.07
N LEU A 147 23.53 14.09 12.95
CA LEU A 147 22.52 14.98 12.35
C LEU A 147 22.04 16.07 13.32
N CYS A 148 22.25 15.90 14.62
CA CYS A 148 21.86 16.87 15.66
C CYS A 148 22.94 17.94 15.89
N LYS A 149 24.09 17.87 15.22
CA LYS A 149 25.08 18.94 15.28
C LYS A 149 24.70 20.03 14.27
N PRO A 150 24.45 21.28 14.69
CA PRO A 150 24.25 22.37 13.75
C PRO A 150 25.50 22.48 12.88
N VAL A 151 25.32 22.37 11.56
CA VAL A 151 26.35 22.78 10.59
C VAL A 151 26.45 24.29 10.71
N ASN A 152 27.36 24.76 11.56
CA ASN A 152 27.79 26.16 11.53
C ASN A 152 28.52 26.36 10.20
N VAL A 153 27.88 27.13 9.30
CA VAL A 153 28.53 27.80 8.17
C VAL A 153 29.08 29.13 8.67
#